data_AF-A0A5S5BY88-F1
#
_entry.id   AF-A0A5S5BY88-F1
#
_cell.length_a   1.000
_cell.length_b   1.000
_cell.length_c   1.000
_cell.angle_alpha   90.00
_cell.angle_beta   90.00
_cell.angle_gamma   90.00
#
_symmetry.space_group_name_H-M   'P 1'
#
loop_
_entity.id
_entity.type
_entity.pdbx_description
1 polymer ?
#
loop_
_entity_poly.entity_id
_entity_poly.type
_entity_poly.pdbx_seq_one_letter_code
_entity_poly.pdbx_strand_id
1 'polypeptide(L)'
;MDFICRVELEETSPPIWRDFRFRADMTFQQLNRIVQAVMGWENEHHYLFLVDGKMIELPRLGGQNNWNARKEKVSSHVKQEGDSFLYVYDFGDDWKHRITVRIIEESPQEPTYPVCLGGERSCPPENAGGVAGYDEKLAVLSDKTHPDYADIVRWMPKDFGAEAFDLDEVNELLAEEGRHFVPKREPAVPAADKPDKPAKLTKSQLNKHLKQLDAEQLRELVKRCFETSKEAERMLTLEVLGESAAQALLADHKKKIRQEFLPGRGQPKLRIAEAKKAIAEYEKLTGDAKGVTELMLIYVESAVEFAVMSGYDEYRLLSSLISVYGDIIGRMNEEETEDWLVEFEERVRKIAANAEEVGWDFSACIIDLYHQLDQ
;
A
#
# COMPACT_ATOMS: atom_id res chain seq x y z
N MET A 1 -15.48 -22.37 -5.90
CA MET A 1 -14.36 -23.26 -6.21
C MET A 1 -13.19 -22.81 -5.39
N ASP A 2 -12.52 -23.77 -4.78
CA ASP A 2 -11.28 -23.57 -4.05
C ASP A 2 -10.14 -24.14 -4.86
N PHE A 3 -8.99 -23.50 -4.72
CA PHE A 3 -7.73 -24.04 -5.19
C PHE A 3 -6.95 -24.53 -3.98
N ILE A 4 -6.52 -25.79 -4.05
CA ILE A 4 -5.45 -26.30 -3.21
C ILE A 4 -4.18 -26.20 -4.03
N CYS A 5 -3.24 -25.37 -3.58
CA CYS A 5 -1.98 -25.12 -4.24
C CYS A 5 -0.83 -25.63 -3.39
N ARG A 6 0.23 -26.04 -4.08
CA ARG A 6 1.56 -26.15 -3.48
C ARG A 6 2.38 -24.93 -3.86
N VAL A 7 3.02 -24.29 -2.90
CA VAL A 7 4.11 -23.33 -3.13
C VAL A 7 5.43 -23.99 -2.75
N GLU A 8 6.43 -23.88 -3.62
CA GLU A 8 7.79 -24.39 -3.40
C GLU A 8 8.78 -23.25 -3.66
N LEU A 9 9.72 -23.02 -2.76
CA LEU A 9 10.81 -22.07 -2.97
C LEU A 9 11.85 -22.72 -3.89
N GLU A 10 12.11 -22.08 -5.03
CA GLU A 10 13.03 -22.60 -6.04
C GLU A 10 14.48 -22.61 -5.54
N GLU A 11 15.30 -23.46 -6.16
CA GLU A 11 16.75 -23.57 -5.92
C GLU A 11 17.14 -24.03 -4.50
N THR A 12 16.18 -24.43 -3.67
CA THR A 12 16.46 -25.01 -2.33
C THR A 12 16.53 -26.53 -2.36
N SER A 13 17.48 -27.09 -1.59
CA SER A 13 17.62 -28.53 -1.40
C SER A 13 18.06 -28.85 0.03
N PRO A 14 17.27 -29.61 0.83
CA PRO A 14 15.94 -30.16 0.53
C PRO A 14 14.86 -29.10 0.24
N PRO A 15 13.74 -29.44 -0.42
CA PRO A 15 12.72 -28.45 -0.80
C PRO A 15 12.08 -27.79 0.42
N ILE A 16 11.82 -26.48 0.33
CA ILE A 16 10.99 -25.72 1.29
C ILE A 16 9.64 -25.47 0.64
N TRP A 17 8.55 -25.97 1.24
CA TRP A 17 7.24 -25.97 0.59
C TRP A 17 6.05 -25.87 1.55
N ARG A 18 4.89 -25.42 1.03
CA ARG A 18 3.60 -25.39 1.73
C ARG A 18 2.47 -25.84 0.80
N ASP A 19 1.54 -26.63 1.32
CA ASP A 19 0.24 -26.88 0.71
C ASP A 19 -0.81 -26.01 1.40
N PHE A 20 -1.59 -25.25 0.64
CA PHE A 20 -2.58 -24.34 1.21
C PHE A 20 -3.80 -24.22 0.31
N ARG A 21 -4.94 -23.93 0.93
CA ARG A 21 -6.24 -23.79 0.30
C ARG A 21 -6.77 -22.38 0.42
N PHE A 22 -7.29 -21.87 -0.69
CA PHE A 22 -7.91 -20.55 -0.76
C PHE A 22 -9.01 -20.52 -1.84
N ARG A 23 -9.83 -19.47 -1.81
CA ARG A 23 -10.89 -19.30 -2.81
C ARG A 23 -10.32 -18.85 -4.15
N ALA A 24 -10.73 -19.51 -5.23
CA ALA A 24 -10.25 -19.19 -6.56
C ALA A 24 -10.61 -17.76 -7.04
N ASP A 25 -11.62 -17.12 -6.44
CA ASP A 25 -12.04 -15.76 -6.78
C ASP A 25 -11.28 -14.65 -6.05
N MET A 26 -10.28 -15.00 -5.23
CA MET A 26 -9.36 -14.06 -4.62
C MET A 26 -8.46 -13.38 -5.65
N THR A 27 -8.01 -12.16 -5.34
CA THR A 27 -7.08 -11.41 -6.18
C THR A 27 -5.63 -11.85 -5.96
N PHE A 28 -4.74 -11.53 -6.90
CA PHE A 28 -3.31 -11.79 -6.73
C PHE A 28 -2.70 -11.03 -5.55
N GLN A 29 -3.23 -9.86 -5.18
CA GLN A 29 -2.83 -9.17 -3.95
C GLN A 29 -3.23 -9.96 -2.69
N GLN A 30 -4.39 -10.60 -2.70
CA GLN A 30 -4.82 -11.46 -1.59
C GLN A 30 -3.97 -12.73 -1.55
N LEU A 31 -3.68 -13.33 -2.72
CA LEU A 31 -2.77 -14.47 -2.82
C LEU A 31 -1.37 -14.14 -2.29
N ASN A 32 -0.82 -12.96 -2.60
CA ASN A 32 0.45 -12.50 -2.03
C ASN A 32 0.44 -12.56 -0.49
N ARG A 33 -0.60 -12.02 0.15
CA ARG A 33 -0.71 -12.03 1.61
C ARG A 33 -0.80 -13.45 2.18
N ILE A 34 -1.46 -14.36 1.46
CA ILE A 34 -1.53 -15.78 1.83
C ILE A 34 -0.14 -16.44 1.72
N VAL A 35 0.57 -16.21 0.61
CA VAL A 35 1.91 -16.78 0.38
C VAL A 35 2.88 -16.27 1.43
N GLN A 36 2.87 -14.97 1.73
CA GLN A 36 3.68 -14.36 2.79
C GLN A 36 3.44 -15.02 4.14
N ALA A 37 2.17 -15.22 4.53
CA ALA A 37 1.84 -15.89 5.79
C ALA A 37 2.28 -17.36 5.84
N VAL A 38 2.06 -18.15 4.77
CA VAL A 38 2.47 -19.57 4.78
C VAL A 38 3.99 -19.75 4.71
N MET A 39 4.69 -18.80 4.08
CA MET A 39 6.14 -18.79 3.98
C MET A 39 6.82 -18.08 5.16
N GLY A 40 6.07 -17.47 6.08
CA GLY A 40 6.64 -16.81 7.27
C GLY A 40 7.44 -15.54 6.96
N TRP A 41 6.99 -14.78 5.97
CA TRP A 41 7.60 -13.50 5.56
C TRP A 41 6.77 -12.29 5.98
N GLU A 42 7.40 -11.12 5.96
CA GLU A 42 6.89 -9.90 6.59
C GLU A 42 6.30 -8.89 5.59
N ASN A 43 6.32 -9.22 4.30
CA ASN A 43 5.79 -8.41 3.21
C ASN A 43 6.42 -7.00 3.16
N GLU A 44 7.74 -6.92 3.38
CA GLU A 44 8.54 -5.69 3.37
C GLU A 44 8.96 -5.28 1.95
N HIS A 45 9.04 -6.23 1.03
CA HIS A 45 9.59 -6.00 -0.31
C HIS A 45 8.54 -6.04 -1.44
N HIS A 46 8.97 -5.66 -2.64
CA HIS A 46 8.15 -5.77 -3.84
C HIS A 46 7.92 -7.22 -4.26
N TYR A 47 6.81 -7.46 -4.95
CA TYR A 47 6.50 -8.76 -5.54
C TYR A 47 5.88 -8.63 -6.93
N LEU A 48 5.96 -9.71 -7.70
CA LEU A 48 5.18 -9.92 -8.90
C LEU A 48 4.78 -11.38 -9.05
N PHE A 49 3.73 -11.63 -9.83
CA PHE A 49 3.40 -12.96 -10.33
C PHE A 49 3.64 -13.01 -11.84
N LEU A 50 4.23 -14.09 -12.33
CA LEU A 50 4.37 -14.38 -13.75
C LEU A 50 3.49 -15.58 -14.11
N VAL A 51 2.37 -15.30 -14.79
CA VAL A 51 1.35 -16.29 -15.18
C VAL A 51 1.19 -16.25 -16.69
N ASP A 52 1.55 -17.33 -17.39
CA ASP A 52 1.49 -17.41 -18.87
C ASP A 52 2.13 -16.20 -19.59
N GLY A 53 3.30 -15.76 -19.11
CA GLY A 53 4.02 -14.61 -19.66
C GLY A 53 3.43 -13.25 -19.30
N LYS A 54 2.35 -13.20 -18.52
CA LYS A 54 1.78 -11.96 -17.98
C LYS A 54 2.40 -11.65 -16.62
N MET A 55 2.87 -10.42 -16.48
CA MET A 55 3.31 -9.86 -15.20
C MET A 55 2.11 -9.26 -14.48
N ILE A 56 1.80 -9.78 -13.29
CA ILE A 56 0.72 -9.33 -12.42
C ILE A 56 1.34 -8.82 -11.12
N GLU A 57 1.26 -7.51 -10.89
CA GLU A 57 1.86 -6.86 -9.71
C GLU A 57 1.01 -5.66 -9.25
N LEU A 58 1.38 -5.04 -8.14
CA LEU A 58 0.78 -3.75 -7.79
C LEU A 58 1.17 -2.71 -8.84
N PRO A 59 0.24 -1.83 -9.26
CA PRO A 59 0.57 -0.78 -10.21
C PRO A 59 1.73 0.07 -9.70
N ARG A 60 2.80 0.14 -10.49
CA ARG A 60 3.89 1.09 -10.28
C ARG A 60 3.54 2.39 -10.99
N LEU A 61 3.88 3.51 -10.39
CA LEU A 61 3.85 4.80 -11.07
C LEU A 61 4.90 4.74 -12.20
N GLY A 62 4.51 5.06 -13.44
CA GLY A 62 5.39 5.02 -14.62
C GLY A 62 5.72 3.62 -15.18
N GLY A 63 5.17 2.54 -14.60
CA GLY A 63 5.43 1.18 -15.07
C GLY A 63 4.73 0.84 -16.39
N GLN A 64 5.35 -0.02 -17.21
CA GLN A 64 4.72 -0.61 -18.39
C GLN A 64 3.43 -1.37 -18.02
N ASN A 65 2.66 -1.70 -19.06
CA ASN A 65 1.32 -2.30 -19.15
C ASN A 65 1.10 -3.63 -18.36
N ASN A 66 1.44 -3.67 -17.07
CA ASN A 66 1.33 -4.81 -16.18
C ASN A 66 -0.08 -4.93 -15.61
N TRP A 67 -0.49 -6.17 -15.33
CA TRP A 67 -1.81 -6.44 -14.81
C TRP A 67 -1.88 -6.13 -13.31
N ASN A 68 -2.96 -5.51 -12.87
CA ASN A 68 -3.08 -5.00 -11.51
C ASN A 68 -3.48 -6.10 -10.52
N ALA A 69 -2.57 -6.50 -9.63
CA ALA A 69 -2.79 -7.54 -8.63
C ALA A 69 -3.96 -7.27 -7.66
N ARG A 70 -4.38 -6.00 -7.49
CA ARG A 70 -5.58 -5.65 -6.68
C ARG A 70 -6.89 -5.99 -7.40
N LYS A 71 -6.88 -6.15 -8.72
CA LYS A 71 -8.06 -6.33 -9.57
C LYS A 71 -8.12 -7.73 -10.17
N GLU A 72 -6.96 -8.27 -10.57
CA GLU A 72 -6.89 -9.59 -11.20
C GLU A 72 -7.16 -10.70 -10.20
N LYS A 73 -8.13 -11.57 -10.55
CA LYS A 73 -8.46 -12.77 -9.79
C LYS A 73 -7.59 -13.94 -10.24
N VAL A 74 -7.21 -14.82 -9.32
CA VAL A 74 -6.42 -16.02 -9.64
C VAL A 74 -7.16 -16.90 -10.65
N SER A 75 -8.45 -17.15 -10.42
CA SER A 75 -9.33 -17.87 -11.35
C SER A 75 -9.48 -17.24 -12.74
N SER A 76 -9.08 -15.98 -12.96
CA SER A 76 -9.08 -15.38 -14.30
C SER A 76 -7.94 -15.91 -15.17
N HIS A 77 -6.82 -16.30 -14.55
CA HIS A 77 -5.60 -16.71 -15.25
C HIS A 77 -5.32 -18.20 -15.11
N VAL A 78 -5.76 -18.83 -14.02
CA VAL A 78 -5.51 -20.24 -13.72
C VAL A 78 -6.82 -21.02 -13.75
N LYS A 79 -6.87 -22.14 -14.48
CA LYS A 79 -8.13 -22.79 -14.89
C LYS A 79 -8.23 -24.28 -14.57
N GLN A 80 -7.10 -24.98 -14.47
CA GLN A 80 -7.09 -26.43 -14.34
C GLN A 80 -6.02 -26.91 -13.34
N GLU A 81 -6.20 -28.13 -12.85
CA GLU A 81 -5.19 -28.81 -12.05
C GLU A 81 -3.90 -29.00 -12.87
N GLY A 82 -2.75 -28.81 -12.24
CA GLY A 82 -1.44 -28.83 -12.89
C GLY A 82 -0.98 -27.49 -13.45
N ASP A 83 -1.86 -26.49 -13.57
CA ASP A 83 -1.42 -25.13 -13.91
C ASP A 83 -0.42 -24.63 -12.86
N SER A 84 0.66 -24.00 -13.32
CA SER A 84 1.70 -23.47 -12.44
C SER A 84 2.15 -22.08 -12.90
N PHE A 85 2.57 -21.27 -11.93
CA PHE A 85 3.04 -19.91 -12.16
C PHE A 85 4.09 -19.53 -11.13
N LEU A 86 4.85 -18.46 -11.42
CA LEU A 86 5.88 -17.97 -10.52
C LEU A 86 5.36 -16.80 -9.68
N TYR A 87 5.76 -16.78 -8.42
CA TYR A 87 5.69 -15.65 -7.52
C TYR A 87 7.12 -15.24 -7.19
N VAL A 88 7.49 -14.01 -7.52
CA VAL A 88 8.81 -13.45 -7.23
C VAL A 88 8.64 -12.41 -6.14
N TYR A 89 9.38 -12.56 -5.04
CA TYR A 89 9.35 -11.68 -3.89
C TYR A 89 10.76 -11.20 -3.56
N ASP A 90 10.86 -9.93 -3.20
CA ASP A 90 12.11 -9.21 -3.03
C ASP A 90 12.98 -9.21 -4.30
N PHE A 91 13.03 -8.08 -4.99
CA PHE A 91 13.77 -7.99 -6.24
C PHE A 91 15.28 -7.83 -6.01
N GLY A 92 15.72 -7.60 -4.77
CA GLY A 92 17.12 -7.66 -4.39
C GLY A 92 17.58 -9.10 -4.22
N ASP A 93 16.90 -9.85 -3.35
CA ASP A 93 17.23 -11.25 -3.03
C ASP A 93 16.70 -12.27 -4.06
N ASP A 94 15.79 -11.86 -4.94
CA ASP A 94 15.20 -12.62 -6.06
C ASP A 94 14.58 -13.96 -5.64
N TRP A 95 13.78 -13.96 -4.57
CA TRP A 95 13.13 -15.18 -4.10
C TRP A 95 12.03 -15.64 -5.05
N LYS A 96 12.28 -16.76 -5.74
CA LYS A 96 11.34 -17.35 -6.71
C LYS A 96 10.58 -18.50 -6.10
N HIS A 97 9.27 -18.42 -6.17
CA HIS A 97 8.35 -19.42 -5.65
C HIS A 97 7.53 -19.97 -6.80
N ARG A 98 7.54 -21.28 -6.96
CA ARG A 98 6.66 -21.96 -7.90
C ARG A 98 5.37 -22.34 -7.20
N ILE A 99 4.25 -21.80 -7.69
CA ILE A 99 2.92 -22.14 -7.20
C ILE A 99 2.24 -23.03 -8.23
N THR A 100 1.82 -24.23 -7.80
CA THR A 100 1.16 -25.22 -8.64
C THR A 100 -0.22 -25.54 -8.10
N VAL A 101 -1.27 -25.45 -8.93
CA VAL A 101 -2.62 -25.89 -8.56
C VAL A 101 -2.65 -27.41 -8.54
N ARG A 102 -2.94 -27.98 -7.38
CA ARG A 102 -2.98 -29.43 -7.18
C ARG A 102 -4.39 -29.98 -7.36
N ILE A 103 -5.37 -29.32 -6.74
CA ILE A 103 -6.77 -29.76 -6.71
C ILE A 103 -7.66 -28.54 -6.89
N ILE A 104 -8.72 -28.69 -7.71
CA ILE A 104 -9.81 -27.73 -7.83
C ILE A 104 -11.09 -28.38 -7.33
N GLU A 105 -11.64 -27.87 -6.23
CA GLU A 105 -12.82 -28.45 -5.58
C GLU A 105 -13.95 -27.43 -5.37
N GLU A 106 -15.17 -27.93 -5.14
CA GLU A 106 -16.28 -27.08 -4.73
C GLU A 106 -16.03 -26.53 -3.32
N SER A 107 -16.32 -25.24 -3.13
CA SER A 107 -16.08 -24.57 -1.85
C SER A 107 -17.04 -25.13 -0.78
N PRO A 108 -16.56 -25.62 0.39
CA PRO A 108 -17.41 -26.02 1.50
C PRO A 108 -18.35 -24.92 1.98
N GLN A 109 -19.48 -25.32 2.60
CA GLN A 109 -20.54 -24.40 3.04
C GLN A 109 -20.11 -23.48 4.19
N GLU A 110 -19.21 -23.94 5.06
CA GLU A 110 -18.68 -23.16 6.20
C GLU A 110 -17.15 -23.13 6.17
N PRO A 111 -16.54 -22.28 5.35
CA PRO A 111 -15.12 -22.34 5.20
C PRO A 111 -14.37 -21.35 6.11
N THR A 112 -13.34 -21.87 6.78
CA THR A 112 -12.22 -21.07 7.29
C THR A 112 -11.17 -20.96 6.19
N TYR A 113 -11.14 -19.82 5.50
CA TYR A 113 -10.11 -19.51 4.51
C TYR A 113 -9.30 -18.27 4.92
N PRO A 114 -8.05 -18.20 4.46
CA PRO A 114 -7.22 -19.28 3.90
C PRO A 114 -6.87 -20.34 4.96
N VAL A 115 -6.40 -21.52 4.54
CA VAL A 115 -5.91 -22.56 5.46
C VAL A 115 -4.68 -23.26 4.87
N CYS A 116 -3.65 -23.46 5.68
CA CYS A 116 -2.49 -24.29 5.38
C CYS A 116 -2.83 -25.75 5.70
N LEU A 117 -2.48 -26.65 4.80
CA LEU A 117 -2.77 -28.09 4.88
C LEU A 117 -1.52 -28.91 5.25
N GLY A 118 -0.33 -28.33 5.07
CA GLY A 118 0.94 -28.98 5.36
C GLY A 118 2.12 -28.20 4.80
N GLY A 119 3.32 -28.64 5.16
CA GLY A 119 4.57 -28.01 4.74
C GLY A 119 5.76 -28.64 5.43
N GLU A 120 6.95 -28.27 4.96
CA GLU A 120 8.21 -28.70 5.55
C GLU A 120 9.25 -27.57 5.49
N ARG A 121 10.12 -27.53 6.52
CA ARG A 121 11.26 -26.62 6.68
C ARG A 121 10.88 -25.15 6.87
N SER A 122 11.74 -24.39 7.55
CA SER A 122 11.57 -22.95 7.72
C SER A 122 11.99 -22.26 6.44
N CYS A 123 11.26 -21.22 6.04
CA CYS A 123 11.72 -20.36 4.97
C CYS A 123 12.92 -19.53 5.41
N PRO A 124 13.75 -19.08 4.45
CA PRO A 124 14.80 -18.11 4.73
C PRO A 124 14.23 -16.85 5.39
N PRO A 125 14.90 -16.30 6.42
CA PRO A 125 14.54 -14.99 6.98
C PRO A 125 14.64 -13.88 5.92
N GLU A 126 13.94 -12.77 6.15
CA GLU A 126 14.05 -11.56 5.31
C GLU A 126 15.51 -11.11 5.19
N ASN A 127 15.89 -10.58 4.01
CA ASN A 127 17.23 -10.07 3.72
C ASN A 127 18.36 -11.10 3.91
N ALA A 128 18.08 -12.40 3.72
CA ALA A 128 19.10 -13.44 3.83
C ALA A 128 20.09 -13.46 2.65
N GLY A 129 19.94 -12.59 1.64
CA GLY A 129 20.82 -12.52 0.47
C GLY A 129 20.49 -13.57 -0.57
N GLY A 130 19.21 -13.85 -0.77
CA GLY A 130 18.72 -14.90 -1.67
C GLY A 130 19.11 -16.32 -1.23
N VAL A 131 18.83 -17.31 -2.09
CA VAL A 131 19.06 -18.73 -1.77
C VAL A 131 20.52 -19.01 -1.43
N ALA A 132 21.45 -18.46 -2.21
CA ALA A 132 22.89 -18.62 -1.97
C ALA A 132 23.32 -18.04 -0.62
N GLY A 133 22.88 -16.81 -0.29
CA GLY A 133 23.21 -16.18 0.98
C GLY A 133 22.59 -16.91 2.18
N TYR A 134 21.44 -17.55 2.01
CA TYR A 134 20.83 -18.40 3.02
C TYR A 134 21.61 -19.71 3.21
N ASP A 135 21.98 -20.39 2.13
CA ASP A 135 22.77 -21.62 2.18
C ASP A 135 24.15 -21.41 2.84
N GLU A 136 24.81 -20.28 2.54
CA GLU A 136 26.04 -19.88 3.21
C GLU A 136 25.84 -19.73 4.73
N LYS A 137 24.75 -19.08 5.16
CA LYS A 137 24.42 -18.93 6.58
C LYS A 137 24.15 -20.29 7.23
N LEU A 138 23.42 -21.19 6.56
CA LEU A 138 23.20 -22.55 7.07
C LEU A 138 24.51 -23.33 7.20
N ALA A 139 25.42 -23.20 6.23
CA ALA A 139 26.73 -23.82 6.29
C ALA A 139 27.53 -23.31 7.50
N VAL A 140 27.54 -21.99 7.75
CA VAL A 140 28.16 -21.40 8.95
C VAL A 140 27.52 -21.94 10.23
N LEU A 141 26.19 -22.01 10.31
CA LEU A 141 25.48 -22.51 11.49
C LEU A 141 25.72 -24.01 11.77
N SER A 142 26.10 -24.78 10.75
CA SER A 142 26.45 -26.19 10.91
C SER A 142 27.83 -26.40 11.56
N ASP A 143 28.70 -25.39 11.55
CA ASP A 143 30.04 -25.42 12.16
C ASP A 143 30.18 -24.36 13.27
N LYS A 144 30.04 -24.81 14.51
CA LYS A 144 30.19 -23.96 15.70
C LYS A 144 31.58 -23.35 15.87
N THR A 145 32.58 -23.81 15.12
CA THR A 145 33.94 -23.30 15.15
C THR A 145 34.23 -22.30 14.04
N HIS A 146 33.30 -22.09 13.11
CA HIS A 146 33.43 -21.11 12.04
C HIS A 146 33.62 -19.70 12.63
N PRO A 147 34.55 -18.88 12.09
CA PRO A 147 34.83 -17.55 12.63
C PRO A 147 33.58 -16.66 12.72
N ASP A 148 32.68 -16.80 11.74
CA ASP A 148 31.45 -15.98 11.66
C ASP A 148 30.25 -16.60 12.41
N TYR A 149 30.41 -17.74 13.09
CA TYR A 149 29.30 -18.45 13.75
C TYR A 149 28.54 -17.55 14.72
N ALA A 150 29.26 -16.82 15.57
CA ALA A 150 28.65 -15.95 16.58
C ALA A 150 27.83 -14.80 15.96
N ASP A 151 28.31 -14.25 14.84
CA ASP A 151 27.63 -13.16 14.13
C ASP A 151 26.38 -13.65 13.42
N ILE A 152 26.45 -14.82 12.76
CA ILE A 152 25.27 -15.43 12.11
C ILE A 152 24.21 -15.84 13.15
N VAL A 153 24.61 -16.41 14.29
CA VAL A 153 23.67 -16.70 15.39
C VAL A 153 22.99 -15.44 15.92
N ARG A 154 23.71 -14.31 15.99
CA ARG A 154 23.13 -13.03 16.42
C ARG A 154 22.18 -12.44 15.38
N TRP A 155 22.44 -12.66 14.10
CA TRP A 155 21.62 -12.18 12.99
C TRP A 155 20.33 -13.00 12.82
N MET A 156 20.40 -14.32 13.04
CA MET A 156 19.23 -15.21 12.90
C MET A 156 18.12 -14.91 13.91
N PRO A 157 16.84 -15.19 13.56
CA PRO A 157 15.75 -15.18 14.52
C PRO A 157 16.04 -16.07 15.74
N LYS A 158 15.60 -15.61 16.92
CA LYS A 158 16.01 -16.14 18.23
C LYS A 158 15.75 -17.64 18.45
N ASP A 159 14.85 -18.24 17.68
CA ASP A 159 14.48 -19.66 17.76
C ASP A 159 14.48 -20.32 16.36
N PHE A 160 15.30 -19.82 15.44
CA PHE A 160 15.34 -20.31 14.08
C PHE A 160 15.81 -21.78 14.00
N GLY A 161 14.98 -22.62 13.39
CA GLY A 161 15.33 -23.99 13.03
C GLY A 161 15.07 -24.24 11.55
N ALA A 162 16.11 -24.52 10.76
CA ALA A 162 15.98 -24.72 9.31
C ALA A 162 14.99 -25.83 8.93
N GLU A 163 14.90 -26.88 9.74
CA GLU A 163 13.96 -28.01 9.52
C GLU A 163 12.61 -27.84 10.22
N ALA A 164 12.39 -26.73 10.94
CA ALA A 164 11.16 -26.52 11.68
C ALA A 164 10.01 -26.12 10.74
N PHE A 165 8.80 -26.57 11.07
CA PHE A 165 7.56 -26.09 10.47
C PHE A 165 6.41 -26.38 11.44
N ASP A 166 5.63 -25.36 11.79
CA ASP A 166 4.46 -25.50 12.64
C ASP A 166 3.19 -25.14 11.85
N LEU A 167 2.34 -26.15 11.63
CA LEU A 167 1.11 -25.99 10.86
C LEU A 167 0.07 -25.17 11.60
N ASP A 168 0.02 -25.28 12.93
CA ASP A 168 -0.97 -24.60 13.75
C ASP A 168 -0.61 -23.11 13.83
N GLU A 169 0.67 -22.77 14.03
CA GLU A 169 1.16 -21.38 14.01
C GLU A 169 0.84 -20.68 12.69
N VAL A 170 1.13 -21.33 11.56
CA VAL A 170 0.81 -20.78 10.24
C VAL A 170 -0.70 -20.60 10.06
N ASN A 171 -1.52 -21.52 10.56
CA ASN A 171 -2.97 -21.40 10.48
C ASN A 171 -3.54 -20.30 11.40
N GLU A 172 -2.90 -20.02 12.54
CA GLU A 172 -3.23 -18.85 13.36
C GLU A 172 -2.99 -17.55 12.60
N LEU A 173 -1.81 -17.40 11.97
CA LEU A 173 -1.49 -16.25 11.11
C LEU A 173 -2.47 -16.09 9.95
N LEU A 174 -2.78 -17.19 9.26
CA LEU A 174 -3.76 -17.22 8.18
C LEU A 174 -5.17 -16.85 8.64
N ALA A 175 -5.57 -17.22 9.86
CA ALA A 175 -6.85 -16.85 10.42
C ALA A 175 -6.93 -15.34 10.71
N GLU A 176 -5.82 -14.69 11.08
CA GLU A 176 -5.73 -13.23 11.21
C GLU A 176 -5.86 -12.55 9.85
N GLU A 177 -5.08 -13.01 8.88
CA GLU A 177 -5.10 -12.55 7.49
C GLU A 177 -6.48 -12.71 6.84
N GLY A 178 -7.14 -13.85 7.10
CA GLY A 178 -8.49 -14.18 6.65
C GLY A 178 -9.52 -13.11 6.98
N ARG A 179 -9.39 -12.43 8.13
CA ARG A 179 -10.29 -11.33 8.55
C ARG A 179 -10.24 -10.14 7.60
N HIS A 180 -9.14 -9.97 6.87
CA HIS A 180 -8.96 -8.90 5.88
C HIS A 180 -9.50 -9.26 4.49
N PHE A 181 -9.69 -10.54 4.19
CA PHE A 181 -10.21 -11.00 2.90
C PHE A 181 -11.74 -11.09 2.86
N VAL A 182 -12.37 -11.25 4.01
CA VAL A 182 -13.82 -11.13 4.14
C VAL A 182 -14.16 -9.65 3.93
N PRO A 183 -14.92 -9.28 2.89
CA PRO A 183 -15.46 -7.92 2.80
C PRO A 183 -16.18 -7.65 4.12
N LYS A 184 -16.01 -6.47 4.73
CA LYS A 184 -16.89 -6.01 5.82
C LYS A 184 -18.33 -6.02 5.30
N ARG A 185 -18.99 -7.18 5.35
CA ARG A 185 -20.44 -7.28 5.35
C ARG A 185 -20.80 -6.72 6.70
N GLU A 186 -21.36 -5.51 6.71
CA GLU A 186 -22.16 -5.08 7.86
C GLU A 186 -23.08 -6.26 8.21
N PRO A 187 -23.05 -6.78 9.45
CA PRO A 187 -23.89 -7.91 9.81
C PRO A 187 -25.35 -7.55 9.50
N ALA A 188 -26.00 -8.44 8.74
CA ALA A 188 -27.42 -8.36 8.50
C ALA A 188 -28.13 -8.59 9.86
N VAL A 189 -28.41 -7.50 10.56
CA VAL A 189 -29.30 -7.53 11.72
C VAL A 189 -30.64 -8.13 11.27
N PRO A 190 -31.19 -9.12 11.99
CA PRO A 190 -32.50 -9.70 11.71
C PRO A 190 -33.55 -8.60 11.52
N ALA A 191 -34.40 -8.73 10.52
CA ALA A 191 -35.31 -7.71 10.02
C ALA A 191 -36.41 -7.26 11.00
N ALA A 192 -36.38 -7.69 12.27
CA ALA A 192 -37.47 -7.46 13.22
C ALA A 192 -37.25 -6.30 14.19
N ASP A 193 -36.00 -5.86 14.47
CA ASP A 193 -35.73 -4.90 15.56
C ASP A 193 -34.72 -3.79 15.17
N LYS A 194 -34.89 -3.15 14.01
CA LYS A 194 -34.17 -1.89 13.73
C LYS A 194 -35.11 -0.69 13.91
N PRO A 195 -34.74 0.32 14.72
CA PRO A 195 -35.33 1.65 14.55
C PRO A 195 -35.03 2.10 13.13
N ASP A 196 -36.01 2.71 12.46
CA ASP A 196 -35.92 3.12 11.05
C ASP A 196 -34.54 3.69 10.71
N LYS A 197 -33.82 3.03 9.80
CA LYS A 197 -32.61 3.60 9.19
C LYS A 197 -33.02 4.97 8.64
N PRO A 198 -32.31 6.08 8.96
CA PRO A 198 -32.66 7.38 8.42
C PRO A 198 -32.69 7.29 6.90
N ALA A 199 -33.80 7.70 6.31
CA ALA A 199 -34.06 7.57 4.88
C ALA A 199 -32.89 8.17 4.08
N LYS A 200 -32.24 7.34 3.25
CA LYS A 200 -31.17 7.80 2.37
C LYS A 200 -31.78 8.43 1.13
N LEU A 201 -31.65 9.75 0.98
CA LEU A 201 -32.11 10.48 -0.19
C LEU A 201 -31.26 10.13 -1.42
N THR A 202 -31.88 9.69 -2.52
CA THR A 202 -31.17 9.47 -3.79
C THR A 202 -31.03 10.76 -4.59
N LYS A 203 -30.01 10.87 -5.47
CA LYS A 203 -29.82 12.03 -6.36
C LYS A 203 -31.07 12.33 -7.21
N SER A 204 -31.79 11.30 -7.65
CA SER A 204 -33.03 11.45 -8.42
C SER A 204 -34.16 12.06 -7.59
N GLN A 205 -34.34 11.59 -6.34
CA GLN A 205 -35.33 12.15 -5.41
C GLN A 205 -35.00 13.59 -5.02
N LEU A 206 -33.72 13.89 -4.75
CA LEU A 206 -33.25 15.24 -4.51
C LEU A 206 -33.58 16.15 -5.70
N ASN A 207 -33.20 15.76 -6.91
CA ASN A 207 -33.47 16.54 -8.12
C ASN A 207 -34.97 16.77 -8.35
N LYS A 208 -35.81 15.76 -8.08
CA LYS A 208 -37.27 15.91 -8.18
C LYS A 208 -37.80 16.92 -7.18
N HIS A 209 -37.28 16.92 -5.96
CA HIS A 209 -37.69 17.85 -4.91
C HIS A 209 -37.20 19.28 -5.20
N LEU A 210 -35.93 19.46 -5.59
CA LEU A 210 -35.36 20.77 -5.91
C LEU A 210 -36.13 21.48 -7.05
N LYS A 211 -36.66 20.73 -8.03
CA LYS A 211 -37.50 21.26 -9.11
C LYS A 211 -38.86 21.81 -8.64
N GLN A 212 -39.30 21.45 -7.44
CA GLN A 212 -40.57 21.90 -6.86
C GLN A 212 -40.38 23.14 -5.98
N LEU A 213 -39.15 23.52 -5.66
CA LEU A 213 -38.85 24.69 -4.83
C LEU A 213 -38.78 25.95 -5.67
N ASP A 214 -39.28 27.05 -5.11
CA ASP A 214 -39.06 28.38 -5.67
C ASP A 214 -37.67 28.94 -5.30
N ALA A 215 -37.34 30.11 -5.86
CA ALA A 215 -36.03 30.72 -5.65
C ALA A 215 -35.74 31.09 -4.18
N GLU A 216 -36.74 31.51 -3.40
CA GLU A 216 -36.55 31.87 -1.99
C GLU A 216 -36.36 30.61 -1.13
N GLN A 217 -37.12 29.56 -1.41
CA GLN A 217 -36.99 28.27 -0.74
C GLN A 217 -35.63 27.62 -1.01
N LEU A 218 -35.11 27.73 -2.25
CA LEU A 218 -33.76 27.26 -2.59
C LEU A 218 -32.67 28.05 -1.85
N ARG A 219 -32.80 29.39 -1.81
CA ARG A 219 -31.86 30.25 -1.06
C ARG A 219 -31.83 29.86 0.42
N GLU A 220 -32.99 29.64 1.03
CA GLU A 220 -33.10 29.27 2.43
C GLU A 220 -32.53 27.88 2.72
N LEU A 221 -32.72 26.91 1.81
CA LEU A 221 -32.11 25.58 1.92
C LEU A 221 -30.58 25.66 1.89
N VAL A 222 -30.01 26.43 0.95
CA VAL A 222 -28.55 26.62 0.83
C VAL A 222 -27.97 27.28 2.08
N LYS A 223 -28.62 28.34 2.60
CA LYS A 223 -28.21 28.98 3.87
C LYS A 223 -28.21 28.00 5.03
N ARG A 224 -29.26 27.19 5.16
CA ARG A 224 -29.35 26.19 6.23
C ARG A 224 -28.26 25.12 6.11
N CYS A 225 -27.93 24.69 4.89
CA CYS A 225 -26.81 23.79 4.64
C CYS A 225 -25.47 24.41 5.06
N PHE A 226 -25.25 25.70 4.73
CA PHE A 226 -24.07 26.45 5.14
C PHE A 226 -23.93 26.53 6.67
N GLU A 227 -25.02 26.81 7.37
CA GLU A 227 -25.01 26.95 8.84
C GLU A 227 -24.84 25.62 9.60
N THR A 228 -25.19 24.50 8.97
CA THR A 228 -25.27 23.18 9.65
C THR A 228 -24.16 22.20 9.26
N SER A 229 -23.40 22.45 8.19
CA SER A 229 -22.34 21.56 7.72
C SER A 229 -21.05 22.32 7.39
N LYS A 230 -19.94 21.92 8.02
CA LYS A 230 -18.62 22.49 7.79
C LYS A 230 -18.11 22.24 6.37
N GLU A 231 -18.46 21.11 5.77
CA GLU A 231 -18.15 20.81 4.37
C GLU A 231 -18.95 21.71 3.42
N ALA A 232 -20.26 21.93 3.68
CA ALA A 232 -21.07 22.82 2.87
C ALA A 232 -20.62 24.28 3.00
N GLU A 233 -20.25 24.71 4.21
CA GLU A 233 -19.63 26.02 4.46
C GLU A 233 -18.43 26.23 3.53
N ARG A 234 -17.45 25.31 3.56
CA ARG A 234 -16.24 25.42 2.72
C ARG A 234 -16.52 25.39 1.22
N MET A 235 -17.42 24.51 0.76
CA MET A 235 -17.78 24.42 -0.65
C MET A 235 -18.40 25.73 -1.15
N LEU A 236 -19.34 26.29 -0.39
CA LEU A 236 -19.99 27.55 -0.74
C LEU A 236 -19.05 28.74 -0.59
N THR A 237 -18.13 28.71 0.37
CA THR A 237 -17.07 29.72 0.50
C THR A 237 -16.18 29.77 -0.74
N LEU A 238 -15.78 28.62 -1.28
CA LEU A 238 -15.01 28.56 -2.54
C LEU A 238 -15.83 29.08 -3.73
N GLU A 239 -17.09 28.64 -3.84
CA GLU A 239 -17.98 29.08 -4.93
C GLU A 239 -18.26 30.59 -4.91
N VAL A 240 -18.43 31.18 -3.72
CA VAL A 240 -18.84 32.58 -3.56
C VAL A 240 -17.65 33.55 -3.51
N LEU A 241 -16.54 33.16 -2.86
CA LEU A 241 -15.37 34.03 -2.65
C LEU A 241 -14.22 33.75 -3.62
N GLY A 242 -14.31 32.68 -4.42
CA GLY A 242 -13.39 32.36 -5.51
C GLY A 242 -11.93 32.19 -5.05
N GLU A 243 -11.02 32.75 -5.85
CA GLU A 243 -9.57 32.54 -5.73
C GLU A 243 -8.99 32.95 -4.36
N SER A 244 -9.52 34.01 -3.75
CA SER A 244 -9.07 34.48 -2.43
C SER A 244 -9.32 33.46 -1.30
N ALA A 245 -10.45 32.75 -1.37
CA ALA A 245 -10.77 31.69 -0.42
C ALA A 245 -9.97 30.42 -0.70
N ALA A 246 -9.72 30.09 -1.97
CA ALA A 246 -8.85 28.98 -2.35
C ALA A 246 -7.43 29.17 -1.80
N GLN A 247 -6.87 30.38 -1.91
CA GLN A 247 -5.55 30.72 -1.36
C GLN A 247 -5.51 30.63 0.17
N ALA A 248 -6.52 31.15 0.87
CA ALA A 248 -6.60 31.03 2.33
C ALA A 248 -6.73 29.57 2.78
N LEU A 249 -7.55 28.78 2.07
CA LEU A 249 -7.71 27.36 2.32
C LEU A 249 -6.40 26.61 2.09
N LEU A 250 -5.69 26.91 0.99
CA LEU A 250 -4.38 26.33 0.69
C LEU A 250 -3.38 26.64 1.81
N ALA A 251 -3.31 27.90 2.28
CA ALA A 251 -2.43 28.30 3.38
C ALA A 251 -2.74 27.53 4.69
N ASP A 252 -4.00 27.33 5.01
CA ASP A 252 -4.42 26.53 6.17
C ASP A 252 -3.99 25.07 6.05
N HIS A 253 -4.09 24.48 4.85
CA HIS A 253 -3.67 23.10 4.61
C HIS A 253 -2.14 22.95 4.65
N LYS A 254 -1.38 23.90 4.09
CA LYS A 254 0.08 23.95 4.23
C LYS A 254 0.50 23.91 5.71
N LYS A 255 -0.16 24.74 6.53
CA LYS A 255 0.10 24.80 7.98
C LYS A 255 -0.20 23.49 8.69
N LYS A 256 -1.34 22.86 8.40
CA LYS A 256 -1.71 21.57 8.98
C LYS A 256 -0.68 20.48 8.66
N ILE A 257 -0.28 20.37 7.40
CA ILE A 257 0.71 19.38 6.95
C ILE A 257 2.04 19.62 7.66
N ARG A 258 2.56 20.86 7.62
CA ARG A 258 3.84 21.20 8.25
C ARG A 258 3.86 20.89 9.74
N GLN A 259 2.76 21.10 10.45
CA GLN A 259 2.67 20.83 11.89
C GLN A 259 2.77 19.35 12.28
N GLU A 260 2.54 18.41 11.35
CA GLU A 260 2.71 16.98 11.64
C GLU A 260 4.18 16.59 11.79
N PHE A 261 5.08 17.31 11.11
CA PHE A 261 6.53 17.05 11.04
C PHE A 261 7.37 18.09 11.79
N LEU A 262 6.97 19.36 11.73
CA LEU A 262 7.71 20.51 12.25
C LEU A 262 6.78 21.43 13.08
N PRO A 263 6.30 20.98 14.26
CA PRO A 263 5.44 21.78 15.10
C PRO A 263 6.23 22.93 15.74
N GLY A 264 5.61 24.11 15.86
CA GLY A 264 6.25 25.27 16.51
C GLY A 264 6.52 25.08 18.02
N ARG A 265 5.88 24.09 18.66
CA ARG A 265 6.12 23.68 20.06
C ARG A 265 5.79 22.19 20.21
N GLY A 266 6.60 21.48 21.01
CA GLY A 266 6.40 20.06 21.29
C GLY A 266 7.06 19.12 20.27
N GLN A 267 6.91 17.81 20.48
CA GLN A 267 7.42 16.78 19.57
C GLN A 267 6.48 16.60 18.37
N PRO A 268 7.02 16.31 17.18
CA PRO A 268 6.22 15.97 16.01
C PRO A 268 5.43 14.69 16.25
N LYS A 269 4.22 14.65 15.69
CA LYS A 269 3.30 13.51 15.85
C LYS A 269 3.42 12.49 14.73
N LEU A 270 4.05 12.86 13.60
CA LEU A 270 4.31 12.00 12.45
C LEU A 270 3.05 11.28 11.94
N ARG A 271 1.90 11.96 11.99
CA ARG A 271 0.62 11.41 11.53
C ARG A 271 0.53 11.51 10.00
N ILE A 272 1.30 10.67 9.30
CA ILE A 272 1.34 10.58 7.84
C ILE A 272 -0.08 10.54 7.24
N ALA A 273 -0.98 9.76 7.83
CA ALA A 273 -2.36 9.64 7.36
C ALA A 273 -3.15 10.95 7.45
N GLU A 274 -2.96 11.76 8.50
CA GLU A 274 -3.64 13.05 8.64
C GLU A 274 -3.08 14.09 7.66
N ALA A 275 -1.76 14.09 7.42
CA ALA A 275 -1.15 14.95 6.42
C ALA A 275 -1.64 14.62 5.00
N LYS A 276 -1.69 13.33 4.62
CA LYS A 276 -2.23 12.90 3.31
C LYS A 276 -3.74 13.17 3.20
N LYS A 277 -4.48 13.04 4.30
CA LYS A 277 -5.91 13.39 4.34
C LYS A 277 -6.13 14.88 4.08
N ALA A 278 -5.27 15.76 4.59
CA ALA A 278 -5.35 17.19 4.30
C ALA A 278 -5.16 17.49 2.80
N ILE A 279 -4.25 16.80 2.12
CA ILE A 279 -4.06 16.93 0.67
C ILE A 279 -5.33 16.48 -0.08
N ALA A 280 -5.84 15.29 0.23
CA ALA A 280 -7.03 14.74 -0.42
C ALA A 280 -8.31 15.56 -0.14
N GLU A 281 -8.41 16.15 1.05
CA GLU A 281 -9.51 17.06 1.41
C GLU A 281 -9.47 18.33 0.56
N TYR A 282 -8.29 18.92 0.35
CA TYR A 282 -8.12 20.08 -0.52
C TYR A 282 -8.49 19.74 -1.97
N GLU A 283 -7.93 18.66 -2.52
CA GLU A 283 -8.21 18.19 -3.89
C GLU A 283 -9.71 18.01 -4.14
N LYS A 284 -10.41 17.38 -3.19
CA LYS A 284 -11.85 17.15 -3.29
C LYS A 284 -12.67 18.44 -3.26
N LEU A 285 -12.22 19.46 -2.53
CA LEU A 285 -12.94 20.72 -2.36
C LEU A 285 -12.71 21.68 -3.53
N THR A 286 -11.49 21.74 -4.07
CA THR A 286 -11.09 22.74 -5.04
C THR A 286 -10.95 22.19 -6.45
N GLY A 287 -10.54 20.93 -6.61
CA GLY A 287 -10.05 20.41 -7.89
C GLY A 287 -8.81 21.13 -8.42
N ASP A 288 -8.16 21.97 -7.61
CA ASP A 288 -7.00 22.78 -7.99
C ASP A 288 -5.73 21.93 -8.00
N ALA A 289 -5.40 21.41 -9.18
CA ALA A 289 -4.27 20.52 -9.38
C ALA A 289 -2.93 21.16 -8.94
N LYS A 290 -2.74 22.46 -9.20
CA LYS A 290 -1.51 23.18 -8.83
C LYS A 290 -1.39 23.31 -7.31
N GLY A 291 -2.48 23.68 -6.64
CA GLY A 291 -2.53 23.72 -5.17
C GLY A 291 -2.34 22.35 -4.52
N VAL A 292 -2.81 21.27 -5.15
CA VAL A 292 -2.55 19.89 -4.69
C VAL A 292 -1.06 19.56 -4.77
N THR A 293 -0.41 19.82 -5.90
CA THR A 293 1.04 19.63 -6.08
C THR A 293 1.83 20.45 -5.06
N GLU A 294 1.41 21.69 -4.82
CA GLU A 294 2.00 22.57 -3.81
C GLU A 294 1.90 21.98 -2.38
N LEU A 295 0.78 21.38 -2.01
CA LEU A 295 0.63 20.71 -0.70
C LEU A 295 1.48 19.43 -0.61
N MET A 296 1.64 18.70 -1.71
CA MET A 296 2.52 17.54 -1.79
C MET A 296 3.99 17.93 -1.62
N LEU A 297 4.43 19.03 -2.26
CA LEU A 297 5.78 19.58 -2.05
C LEU A 297 6.01 19.92 -0.57
N ILE A 298 5.07 20.63 0.06
CA ILE A 298 5.17 20.97 1.50
C ILE A 298 5.24 19.72 2.38
N TYR A 299 4.50 18.66 2.03
CA TYR A 299 4.57 17.38 2.71
C TYR A 299 5.98 16.78 2.64
N VAL A 300 6.55 16.67 1.44
CA VAL A 300 7.86 16.05 1.24
C VAL A 300 8.97 16.91 1.85
N GLU A 301 8.97 18.22 1.61
CA GLU A 301 9.95 19.16 2.18
C GLU A 301 9.97 19.09 3.71
N SER A 302 8.80 19.16 4.36
CA SER A 302 8.72 19.18 5.82
C SER A 302 9.18 17.86 6.44
N ALA A 303 8.89 16.74 5.77
CA ALA A 303 9.25 15.42 6.25
C ALA A 303 10.72 15.06 6.00
N VAL A 304 11.30 15.48 4.88
CA VAL A 304 12.75 15.37 4.63
C VAL A 304 13.52 16.25 5.61
N GLU A 305 13.09 17.50 5.81
CA GLU A 305 13.69 18.39 6.82
C GLU A 305 13.64 17.74 8.22
N PHE A 306 12.49 17.17 8.61
CA PHE A 306 12.39 16.43 9.87
C PHE A 306 13.34 15.23 9.92
N ALA A 307 13.38 14.40 8.88
CA ALA A 307 14.24 13.21 8.81
C ALA A 307 15.71 13.56 8.98
N VAL A 308 16.20 14.57 8.25
CA VAL A 308 17.58 15.09 8.37
C VAL A 308 17.85 15.63 9.78
N MET A 309 16.94 16.45 10.33
CA MET A 309 17.14 17.07 11.64
C MET A 309 17.16 16.08 12.79
N SER A 310 16.42 14.98 12.68
CA SER A 310 16.26 13.99 13.75
C SER A 310 17.07 12.71 13.55
N GLY A 311 17.67 12.53 12.36
CA GLY A 311 18.27 11.25 11.95
C GLY A 311 17.23 10.14 11.81
N TYR A 312 15.99 10.49 11.46
CA TYR A 312 14.86 9.56 11.41
C TYR A 312 14.76 8.91 10.03
N ASP A 313 14.90 7.59 9.99
CA ASP A 313 15.02 6.78 8.78
C ASP A 313 13.97 5.65 8.70
N GLU A 314 12.86 5.76 9.45
CA GLU A 314 11.82 4.73 9.41
C GLU A 314 11.25 4.55 7.99
N TYR A 315 11.33 3.32 7.49
CA TYR A 315 10.92 2.92 6.16
C TYR A 315 9.52 3.40 5.77
N ARG A 316 8.56 3.38 6.70
CA ARG A 316 7.18 3.83 6.46
C ARG A 316 7.11 5.29 6.02
N LEU A 317 7.91 6.16 6.63
CA LEU A 317 7.97 7.57 6.25
C LEU A 317 8.67 7.70 4.90
N LEU A 318 9.85 7.09 4.75
CA LEU A 318 10.67 7.17 3.53
C LEU A 318 9.93 6.66 2.29
N SER A 319 9.26 5.50 2.39
CA SER A 319 8.41 4.94 1.33
C SER A 319 7.26 5.88 0.95
N SER A 320 6.64 6.54 1.94
CA SER A 320 5.61 7.54 1.65
C SER A 320 6.18 8.80 1.01
N LEU A 321 7.43 9.19 1.29
CA LEU A 321 8.09 10.33 0.67
C LEU A 321 8.45 10.04 -0.78
N ILE A 322 9.02 8.88 -1.07
CA ILE A 322 9.32 8.41 -2.43
C ILE A 322 8.03 8.41 -3.28
N SER A 323 6.95 7.83 -2.75
CA SER A 323 5.65 7.78 -3.44
C SER A 323 5.10 9.18 -3.75
N VAL A 324 5.08 10.08 -2.77
CA VAL A 324 4.52 11.43 -2.98
C VAL A 324 5.43 12.27 -3.88
N TYR A 325 6.75 12.11 -3.78
CA TYR A 325 7.70 12.76 -4.67
C TYR A 325 7.56 12.28 -6.12
N GLY A 326 7.41 10.98 -6.34
CA GLY A 326 7.14 10.43 -7.67
C GLY A 326 5.82 10.94 -8.27
N ASP A 327 4.76 11.07 -7.46
CA ASP A 327 3.50 11.69 -7.90
C ASP A 327 3.69 13.17 -8.28
N ILE A 328 4.58 13.92 -7.62
CA ILE A 328 4.92 15.31 -7.98
C ILE A 328 5.64 15.34 -9.34
N ILE A 329 6.68 14.52 -9.53
CA ILE A 329 7.41 14.44 -10.79
C ILE A 329 6.46 14.07 -11.94
N GLY A 330 5.61 13.05 -11.74
CA GLY A 330 4.64 12.62 -12.74
C GLY A 330 3.68 13.74 -13.13
N ARG A 331 3.17 14.50 -12.15
CA ARG A 331 2.30 15.65 -12.39
C ARG A 331 3.02 16.79 -13.11
N MET A 332 4.31 17.01 -12.84
CA MET A 332 5.10 18.08 -13.47
C MET A 332 5.52 17.76 -14.91
N ASN A 333 5.56 16.48 -15.28
CA ASN A 333 5.84 16.03 -16.65
C ASN A 333 4.59 16.03 -17.56
N GLU A 334 3.41 16.39 -17.06
CA GLU A 334 2.20 16.48 -17.88
C GLU A 334 2.27 17.72 -18.80
N GLU A 335 1.96 17.58 -20.09
CA GLU A 335 2.03 18.67 -21.10
C GLU A 335 1.24 19.93 -20.69
N GLU A 336 0.15 19.77 -19.93
CA GLU A 336 -0.68 20.88 -19.45
C GLU A 336 -0.05 21.68 -18.29
N THR A 337 1.15 21.28 -17.83
CA THR A 337 1.81 21.79 -16.62
C THR A 337 3.22 22.34 -16.86
N GLU A 338 3.60 22.60 -18.11
CA GLU A 338 4.95 23.10 -18.50
C GLU A 338 5.38 24.36 -17.70
N ASP A 339 4.44 25.26 -17.39
CA ASP A 339 4.69 26.46 -16.57
C ASP A 339 5.04 26.14 -15.10
N TRP A 340 4.69 24.95 -14.59
CA TRP A 340 4.98 24.54 -13.22
C TRP A 340 6.44 24.14 -13.03
N LEU A 341 7.09 23.65 -14.09
CA LEU A 341 8.51 23.31 -14.07
C LEU A 341 9.32 24.52 -13.58
N VAL A 342 9.08 25.69 -14.16
CA VAL A 342 9.75 26.95 -13.80
C VAL A 342 9.55 27.32 -12.33
N GLU A 343 8.39 26.98 -11.74
CA GLU A 343 8.05 27.34 -10.36
C GLU A 343 8.54 26.33 -9.32
N PHE A 344 8.54 25.04 -9.65
CA PHE A 344 8.77 23.96 -8.68
C PHE A 344 10.11 23.24 -8.84
N GLU A 345 10.79 23.35 -9.98
CA GLU A 345 12.06 22.65 -10.26
C GLU A 345 13.10 22.88 -9.15
N GLU A 346 13.30 24.13 -8.71
CA GLU A 346 14.30 24.43 -7.69
C GLU A 346 13.99 23.72 -6.36
N ARG A 347 12.70 23.59 -6.02
CA ARG A 347 12.26 22.94 -4.78
C ARG A 347 12.42 21.43 -4.88
N VAL A 348 12.00 20.84 -5.99
CA VAL A 348 12.17 19.42 -6.29
C VAL A 348 13.66 19.04 -6.26
N ARG A 349 14.52 19.86 -6.86
CA ARG A 349 15.99 19.68 -6.81
C ARG A 349 16.55 19.77 -5.40
N LYS A 350 16.08 20.72 -4.57
CA LYS A 350 16.49 20.85 -3.16
C LYS A 350 16.09 19.63 -2.33
N ILE A 351 14.90 19.08 -2.57
CA ILE A 351 14.46 17.84 -1.92
C ILE A 351 15.41 16.69 -2.28
N ALA A 352 15.78 16.54 -3.56
CA ALA A 352 16.73 15.53 -3.98
C ALA A 352 18.11 15.69 -3.34
N ALA A 353 18.63 16.92 -3.29
CA ALA A 353 19.90 17.20 -2.61
C ALA A 353 19.85 16.87 -1.11
N ASN A 354 18.76 17.23 -0.41
CA ASN A 354 18.61 16.98 1.02
C ASN A 354 18.38 15.49 1.33
N ALA A 355 17.86 14.70 0.37
CA ALA A 355 17.63 13.27 0.55
C ALA A 355 18.94 12.50 0.76
N GLU A 356 20.06 12.99 0.23
CA GLU A 356 21.40 12.43 0.44
C GLU A 356 21.78 12.35 1.92
N GLU A 357 21.29 13.28 2.74
CA GLU A 357 21.56 13.33 4.18
C GLU A 357 20.73 12.35 5.01
N VAL A 358 19.70 11.73 4.42
CA VAL A 358 18.79 10.82 5.14
C VAL A 358 19.27 9.36 5.08
N GLY A 359 19.74 8.88 3.92
CA GLY A 359 20.22 7.49 3.77
C GLY A 359 20.26 7.00 2.32
N TRP A 360 21.04 5.94 2.05
CA TRP A 360 21.47 5.56 0.70
C TRP A 360 20.34 5.06 -0.22
N ASP A 361 19.45 4.17 0.27
CA ASP A 361 18.36 3.64 -0.57
C ASP A 361 17.28 4.69 -0.87
N PHE A 362 17.01 5.56 0.10
CA PHE A 362 16.06 6.66 -0.06
C PHE A 362 16.59 7.73 -1.02
N SER A 363 17.85 8.14 -0.86
CA SER A 363 18.46 9.16 -1.72
C SER A 363 18.54 8.69 -3.17
N ALA A 364 18.94 7.44 -3.41
CA ALA A 364 18.96 6.83 -4.75
C ALA A 364 17.58 6.90 -5.41
N CYS A 365 16.52 6.48 -4.72
CA CYS A 365 15.16 6.53 -5.25
C CYS A 365 14.69 7.96 -5.60
N ILE A 366 14.97 8.94 -4.74
CA ILE A 366 14.57 10.33 -4.97
C ILE A 366 15.36 10.94 -6.13
N ILE A 367 16.67 10.65 -6.23
CA ILE A 367 17.52 11.11 -7.32
C ILE A 367 17.08 10.50 -8.66
N ASP A 368 16.78 9.21 -8.68
CA ASP A 368 16.27 8.52 -9.88
C ASP A 368 14.93 9.11 -10.35
N LEU A 369 14.03 9.45 -9.41
CA LEU A 369 12.79 10.15 -9.73
C LEU A 369 13.06 11.58 -10.23
N TYR A 370 13.98 12.31 -9.61
CA TYR A 370 14.36 13.65 -10.07
C TYR A 370 14.89 13.64 -11.50
N HIS A 371 15.69 12.63 -11.86
CA HIS A 371 16.21 12.47 -13.23
C HIS A 371 15.15 12.11 -14.27
N GLN A 372 13.93 11.78 -13.85
CA GLN A 372 12.78 11.61 -14.74
C GLN A 372 12.07 12.94 -15.04
N LEU A 373 12.43 14.03 -14.35
CA LEU A 373 11.92 15.37 -14.65
C LEU A 373 12.49 15.84 -16.00
N ASP A 374 11.61 16.01 -16.99
CA ASP A 374 11.93 16.37 -18.39
C ASP A 374 12.92 15.43 -19.13
N GLN A 375 12.44 14.21 -19.42
CA GLN A 375 12.82 13.42 -20.62
C GLN A 375 11.67 13.34 -21.62
#